data_AF-A0A6N2KT13-F1
#
_entry.id   AF-A0A6N2KT13-F1
#
_cell.length_a   1.000
_cell.length_b   1.000
_cell.length_c   1.000
_cell.angle_alpha   90.00
_cell.angle_beta   90.00
_cell.angle_gamma   90.00
#
_symmetry.space_group_name_H-M   'P 1'
#
loop_
_entity.id
_entity.type
_entity.pdbx_description
1 polymer ?
#
loop_
_entity_poly.entity_id
_entity_poly.type
_entity_poly.pdbx_seq_one_letter_code
_entity_poly.pdbx_strand_id
1 'polypeptide(L)'
;MSTNFTNGEANTDHESLITPLLSSRRSLVNSTSQVAIVGAHVCPIESLDYEIAENDFFKQDWRSRGKMQIFQYVLMKWLLCFLIGLIVSLIGFFNNLAVENIAGMKFVVTSNMMLAKRFGMAFLVFSVSNLILTLFASIITAFIAPAAAGSGIPEVKAYLNGVDAPGIFSLRTLVIKIIGSITAVSSSLLVGKAGPMVHTGACVAALLGQGGSKRFKLTWRWLRIFKNDRDRRDLVTCGSAAGMAAAFRAPVGGVLFALEEMASWN
;
A
#
# COMPACT_ATOMS: atom_id res chain seq x y z
N MET A 1 3.64 -57.66 -63.79
CA MET A 1 2.97 -57.55 -62.48
C MET A 1 3.69 -56.45 -61.71
N SER A 2 3.24 -55.19 -61.89
CA SER A 2 2.49 -54.41 -60.87
C SER A 2 3.46 -53.66 -59.92
N THR A 3 3.87 -52.42 -60.23
CA THR A 3 3.30 -51.10 -59.82
C THR A 3 3.65 -50.61 -58.40
N ASN A 4 4.21 -49.39 -58.38
CA ASN A 4 3.94 -48.25 -57.48
C ASN A 4 4.86 -47.91 -56.29
N PHE A 5 5.43 -46.70 -56.39
CA PHE A 5 5.74 -45.72 -55.35
C PHE A 5 4.63 -45.58 -54.29
N THR A 6 4.98 -45.33 -53.02
CA THR A 6 4.27 -44.39 -52.13
C THR A 6 5.16 -43.86 -50.99
N ASN A 7 4.97 -42.57 -50.72
CA ASN A 7 5.47 -41.77 -49.60
C ASN A 7 4.91 -42.21 -48.24
N GLY A 8 5.54 -41.76 -47.15
CA GLY A 8 4.91 -41.76 -45.84
C GLY A 8 5.77 -41.26 -44.69
N GLU A 9 6.11 -39.96 -44.67
CA GLU A 9 6.30 -39.24 -43.40
C GLU A 9 4.97 -39.30 -42.63
N ALA A 10 4.96 -39.86 -41.41
CA ALA A 10 3.81 -39.79 -40.53
C ALA A 10 4.19 -39.94 -39.05
N ASN A 11 4.13 -38.80 -38.34
CA ASN A 11 3.62 -38.63 -36.98
C ASN A 11 4.11 -39.55 -35.85
N THR A 12 5.07 -39.05 -35.07
CA THR A 12 5.29 -39.50 -33.67
C THR A 12 5.16 -38.38 -32.63
N ASP A 13 4.54 -37.25 -32.97
CA ASP A 13 4.52 -36.06 -32.10
C ASP A 13 3.17 -35.80 -31.41
N HIS A 14 2.20 -36.72 -31.50
CA HIS A 14 0.83 -36.45 -31.05
C HIS A 14 0.36 -37.12 -29.75
N GLU A 15 1.22 -37.81 -29.00
CA GLU A 15 0.77 -38.57 -27.82
C GLU A 15 1.39 -38.14 -26.47
N SER A 16 1.84 -36.89 -26.33
CA SER A 16 2.41 -36.37 -25.08
C SER A 16 1.54 -35.36 -24.32
N LEU A 17 0.34 -35.02 -24.82
CA LEU A 17 -0.47 -33.92 -24.28
C LEU A 17 -1.61 -34.30 -23.32
N ILE A 18 -1.72 -35.56 -22.88
CA ILE A 18 -2.82 -36.00 -21.97
C ILE A 18 -2.29 -36.65 -20.68
N THR A 19 -1.18 -36.16 -20.13
CA THR A 19 -0.79 -36.53 -18.76
C THR A 19 -0.84 -35.30 -17.84
N PRO A 20 -1.64 -35.32 -16.76
CA PRO A 20 -1.56 -34.26 -15.76
C PRO A 20 -0.20 -34.36 -15.07
N LEU A 21 0.62 -33.30 -15.18
CA LEU A 21 1.92 -33.19 -14.51
C LEU A 21 1.84 -33.18 -12.97
N LEU A 22 0.64 -33.28 -12.41
CA LEU A 22 0.39 -33.47 -10.98
C LEU A 22 -0.27 -34.83 -10.76
N SER A 23 0.48 -35.90 -11.06
CA SER A 23 0.23 -37.19 -10.43
C SER A 23 0.62 -37.06 -8.96
N SER A 24 -0.34 -37.35 -8.09
CA SER A 24 -0.25 -37.36 -6.63
C SER A 24 0.92 -38.25 -6.15
N ARG A 25 2.13 -37.70 -6.09
CA ARG A 25 3.24 -38.24 -5.30
C ARG A 25 3.25 -37.55 -3.94
N ARG A 26 2.32 -37.98 -3.07
CA ARG A 26 2.56 -37.89 -1.63
C ARG A 26 3.82 -38.72 -1.32
N SER A 27 4.76 -38.11 -0.61
CA SER A 27 5.98 -38.74 -0.07
C SER A 27 7.17 -38.92 -1.02
N LEU A 28 7.69 -37.83 -1.59
CA LEU A 28 9.14 -37.70 -1.74
C LEU A 28 9.59 -36.57 -0.82
N VAL A 29 10.42 -36.93 0.16
CA VAL A 29 11.18 -35.97 0.97
C VAL A 29 11.95 -35.10 0.00
N ASN A 30 11.61 -33.81 -0.05
CA ASN A 30 12.31 -32.81 -0.86
C ASN A 30 13.76 -32.73 -0.38
N SER A 31 14.63 -33.50 -1.04
CA SER A 31 16.07 -33.31 -1.02
C SER A 31 16.45 -32.25 -2.07
N THR A 32 15.76 -31.12 -2.02
CA THR A 32 16.14 -29.89 -2.71
C THR A 32 16.68 -28.94 -1.66
N SER A 33 18.02 -28.94 -1.56
CA SER A 33 18.81 -27.82 -1.07
C SER A 33 18.56 -27.36 0.38
N GLN A 34 18.59 -28.28 1.35
CA GLN A 34 18.78 -27.90 2.76
C GLN A 34 20.11 -27.14 2.98
N VAL A 35 21.08 -27.27 2.06
CA VAL A 35 22.37 -26.56 2.12
C VAL A 35 22.26 -25.08 1.73
N ALA A 36 21.26 -24.67 0.95
CA ALA A 36 21.12 -23.27 0.52
C ALA A 36 20.41 -22.35 1.55
N ILE A 37 19.84 -22.93 2.60
CA ILE A 37 19.02 -22.21 3.60
C ILE A 37 19.79 -21.95 4.91
N VAL A 38 20.89 -22.67 5.18
CA VAL A 38 21.65 -22.51 6.42
C VAL A 38 22.67 -21.38 6.26
N GLY A 39 22.27 -20.16 6.61
CA GLY A 39 23.19 -19.01 6.72
C GLY A 39 22.88 -17.82 5.80
N ALA A 40 21.92 -17.95 4.88
CA ALA A 40 21.38 -16.77 4.21
C ALA A 40 20.46 -16.04 5.18
N HIS A 41 20.87 -14.86 5.65
CA HIS A 41 19.89 -13.87 6.08
C HIS A 41 19.00 -13.60 4.86
N VAL A 42 17.88 -14.31 4.75
CA VAL A 42 16.90 -14.11 3.68
C VAL A 42 16.55 -12.64 3.73
N CYS A 43 16.93 -11.90 2.71
CA CYS A 43 16.58 -10.50 2.61
C CYS A 43 15.05 -10.48 2.60
N PRO A 44 14.39 -9.87 3.59
CA PRO A 44 12.93 -9.98 3.71
C PRO A 44 12.21 -9.12 2.66
N ILE A 45 12.98 -8.50 1.75
CA ILE A 45 12.52 -7.66 0.66
C ILE A 45 12.37 -8.55 -0.57
N GLU A 46 11.15 -8.64 -1.09
CA GLU A 46 10.80 -9.41 -2.28
C GLU A 46 10.41 -8.48 -3.44
N SER A 47 10.29 -9.02 -4.64
CA SER A 47 9.79 -8.29 -5.81
C SER A 47 8.30 -8.55 -6.03
N LEU A 48 7.56 -7.54 -6.46
CA LEU A 48 6.17 -7.65 -6.89
C LEU A 48 6.08 -7.97 -8.39
N ASP A 49 5.23 -8.93 -8.73
CA ASP A 49 5.00 -9.35 -10.10
C ASP A 49 3.89 -8.50 -10.74
N TYR A 50 4.27 -7.39 -11.37
CA TYR A 50 3.33 -6.50 -12.06
C TYR A 50 2.95 -6.98 -13.47
N GLU A 51 3.80 -7.81 -14.08
CA GLU A 51 3.50 -8.43 -15.35
C GLU A 51 2.52 -9.58 -15.15
N ILE A 52 1.48 -9.61 -15.99
CA ILE A 52 0.51 -10.70 -15.96
C ILE A 52 1.11 -11.84 -16.79
N ALA A 53 1.35 -12.98 -16.16
CA ALA A 53 1.74 -14.20 -16.88
C ALA A 53 0.58 -14.68 -17.77
N GLU A 54 0.72 -14.53 -19.09
CA GLU A 54 -0.28 -14.91 -20.09
C GLU A 54 -0.36 -16.42 -20.34
N ASN A 55 -0.65 -17.18 -19.29
CA ASN A 55 -0.80 -18.62 -19.37
C ASN A 55 -2.14 -19.01 -20.00
N ASP A 56 -2.24 -20.23 -20.54
CA ASP A 56 -3.48 -20.74 -21.14
C ASP A 56 -4.65 -20.73 -20.15
N PHE A 57 -4.38 -20.97 -18.87
CA PHE A 57 -5.35 -20.83 -17.78
C PHE A 57 -5.92 -19.40 -17.68
N PHE A 58 -5.07 -18.37 -17.77
CA PHE A 58 -5.51 -16.98 -17.73
C PHE A 58 -6.34 -16.63 -18.97
N LYS A 59 -5.91 -17.10 -20.15
CA LYS A 59 -6.66 -16.91 -21.42
C LYS A 59 -8.01 -17.61 -21.38
N GLN A 60 -8.09 -18.81 -20.80
CA GLN A 60 -9.34 -19.56 -20.65
C GLN A 60 -10.29 -18.88 -19.65
N ASP A 61 -9.77 -18.41 -18.49
CA ASP A 61 -10.55 -17.63 -17.53
C ASP A 61 -11.11 -16.35 -18.18
N TRP A 62 -10.29 -15.62 -18.95
CA TRP A 62 -10.73 -14.43 -19.69
C TRP A 62 -11.82 -14.72 -20.72
N ARG A 63 -11.68 -15.79 -21.52
CA ARG A 63 -12.70 -16.18 -22.51
C ARG A 63 -14.00 -16.65 -21.85
N SER A 64 -13.91 -17.25 -20.66
CA SER A 64 -15.08 -17.72 -19.91
C SER A 64 -15.89 -16.59 -19.27
N ARG A 65 -15.29 -15.40 -19.11
CA ARG A 65 -15.94 -14.26 -18.47
C ARG A 65 -17.01 -13.66 -19.38
N GLY A 66 -18.26 -13.71 -18.90
CA GLY A 66 -19.38 -13.05 -19.59
C GLY A 66 -19.29 -11.52 -19.51
N LYS A 67 -19.94 -10.82 -20.44
CA LYS A 67 -20.03 -9.34 -20.44
C LYS A 67 -20.50 -8.77 -19.10
N MET A 68 -21.45 -9.44 -18.45
CA MET A 68 -21.97 -9.08 -17.12
C MET A 68 -20.89 -9.12 -16.03
N GLN A 69 -20.02 -10.13 -16.05
CA GLN A 69 -18.94 -10.29 -15.06
C GLN A 69 -17.83 -9.26 -15.27
N ILE A 70 -17.51 -8.94 -16.53
CA ILE A 70 -16.55 -7.88 -16.88
C ILE A 70 -17.09 -6.52 -16.39
N PHE A 71 -18.37 -6.23 -16.66
CA PHE A 71 -19.01 -5.00 -16.19
C PHE A 71 -19.00 -4.90 -14.65
N GLN A 72 -19.37 -5.98 -13.94
CA GLN A 72 -19.28 -6.03 -12.48
C GLN A 72 -17.86 -5.78 -11.97
N TYR A 73 -16.86 -6.37 -12.60
CA TYR A 73 -15.45 -6.18 -12.22
C TYR A 73 -15.01 -4.71 -12.39
N VAL A 74 -15.35 -4.08 -13.52
CA VAL A 74 -15.06 -2.66 -13.76
C VAL A 74 -15.77 -1.78 -12.73
N LEU A 75 -17.07 -2.02 -12.49
CA LEU A 75 -17.84 -1.28 -11.50
C LEU A 75 -17.24 -1.39 -10.09
N MET A 76 -16.79 -2.59 -9.70
CA MET A 76 -16.14 -2.81 -8.40
C MET A 76 -14.81 -2.06 -8.28
N LYS A 77 -14.02 -1.94 -9.37
CA LYS A 77 -12.79 -1.11 -9.37
C LYS A 77 -13.11 0.36 -9.11
N TRP A 78 -14.09 0.92 -9.82
CA TRP A 78 -14.50 2.31 -9.63
C TRP A 78 -15.05 2.57 -8.23
N LEU A 79 -15.88 1.65 -7.72
CA LEU A 79 -16.43 1.74 -6.37
C LEU A 79 -15.34 1.69 -5.30
N LEU A 80 -14.33 0.83 -5.48
CA LEU A 80 -13.16 0.77 -4.61
C LEU A 80 -12.34 2.06 -4.62
N CYS A 81 -12.06 2.60 -5.80
CA CYS A 81 -11.34 3.86 -5.95
C CYS A 81 -12.09 5.00 -5.24
N PHE A 82 -13.41 5.08 -5.43
CA PHE A 82 -14.27 6.03 -4.73
C PHE A 82 -14.22 5.85 -3.20
N LEU A 83 -14.31 4.61 -2.72
CA LEU A 83 -14.26 4.29 -1.30
C LEU A 83 -12.91 4.66 -0.66
N ILE A 84 -11.81 4.39 -1.36
CA ILE A 84 -10.46 4.80 -0.95
C ILE A 84 -10.41 6.32 -0.83
N GLY A 85 -10.85 7.05 -1.86
CA GLY A 85 -10.87 8.51 -1.84
C GLY A 85 -11.68 9.09 -0.67
N LEU A 86 -12.85 8.52 -0.39
CA LEU A 86 -13.71 8.92 0.72
C LEU A 86 -13.03 8.69 2.07
N ILE A 87 -12.48 7.50 2.31
CA ILE A 87 -11.82 7.16 3.57
C ILE A 87 -10.59 8.04 3.79
N VAL A 88 -9.76 8.22 2.76
CA VAL A 88 -8.55 9.05 2.84
C VAL A 88 -8.89 10.51 3.10
N SER A 89 -9.95 11.03 2.48
CA SER A 89 -10.42 12.40 2.72
C SER A 89 -10.95 12.57 4.15
N LEU A 90 -11.68 11.59 4.68
CA LEU A 90 -12.16 11.60 6.07
C LEU A 90 -10.99 11.58 7.08
N ILE A 91 -9.98 10.74 6.84
CA ILE A 91 -8.76 10.71 7.66
C ILE A 91 -8.02 12.04 7.58
N GLY A 92 -7.89 12.62 6.38
CA GLY A 92 -7.24 13.92 6.18
C GLY A 92 -7.96 15.07 6.89
N PHE A 93 -9.29 15.07 6.84
CA PHE A 93 -10.13 16.02 7.57
C PHE A 93 -9.92 15.89 9.08
N PHE A 94 -9.98 14.67 9.63
CA PHE A 94 -9.76 14.43 11.05
C PHE A 94 -8.35 14.82 11.50
N ASN A 95 -7.33 14.50 10.71
CA ASN A 95 -5.94 14.88 10.99
C ASN A 95 -5.81 16.41 11.04
N ASN A 96 -6.38 17.13 10.07
CA ASN A 96 -6.35 18.59 10.06
C ASN A 96 -7.05 19.18 11.29
N LEU A 97 -8.24 18.69 11.62
CA LEU A 97 -9.01 19.15 12.77
C LEU A 97 -8.28 18.89 14.09
N ALA A 98 -7.65 17.71 14.23
CA ALA A 98 -6.87 17.37 15.42
C ALA A 98 -5.65 18.27 15.57
N VAL A 99 -4.91 18.53 14.49
CA VAL A 99 -3.74 19.43 14.51
C VAL A 99 -4.16 20.85 14.85
N GLU A 100 -5.20 21.38 14.20
CA GLU A 100 -5.70 22.73 14.45
C GLU A 100 -6.15 22.90 15.90
N ASN A 101 -6.85 21.92 16.48
CA ASN A 101 -7.29 21.98 17.87
C ASN A 101 -6.12 21.90 18.86
N ILE A 102 -5.18 20.97 18.68
CA ILE A 102 -4.06 20.77 19.61
C ILE A 102 -3.09 21.96 19.52
N ALA A 103 -2.69 22.36 18.31
CA ALA A 103 -1.84 23.52 18.11
C ALA A 103 -2.54 24.81 18.55
N GLY A 104 -3.83 24.96 18.24
CA GLY A 104 -4.66 26.11 18.63
C GLY A 104 -4.71 26.30 20.13
N MET A 105 -4.98 25.24 20.90
CA MET A 105 -4.98 25.30 22.37
C MET A 105 -3.63 25.76 22.93
N LYS A 106 -2.52 25.20 22.42
CA LYS A 106 -1.16 25.62 22.80
C LYS A 106 -0.91 27.10 22.53
N PHE A 107 -1.28 27.58 21.34
CA PHE A 107 -1.10 28.98 20.96
C PHE A 107 -1.97 29.92 21.79
N VAL A 108 -3.22 29.55 22.09
CA VAL A 108 -4.10 30.35 22.96
C VAL A 108 -3.52 30.47 24.37
N VAL A 109 -3.09 29.37 24.98
CA VAL A 109 -2.47 29.39 26.32
C VAL A 109 -1.21 30.25 26.33
N THR A 110 -0.34 30.09 25.35
CA THR A 110 0.90 30.86 25.24
C THR A 110 0.63 32.35 25.01
N SER A 111 -0.33 32.68 24.14
CA SER A 111 -0.73 34.06 23.82
C SER A 111 -1.32 34.77 25.05
N ASN A 112 -2.20 34.11 25.80
CA ASN A 112 -2.77 34.67 27.03
C ASN A 112 -1.68 35.01 28.07
N MET A 113 -0.64 34.17 28.18
CA MET A 113 0.50 34.43 29.08
C MET A 113 1.38 35.58 28.58
N MET A 114 1.57 35.71 27.27
CA MET A 114 2.27 36.85 26.67
C MET A 114 1.53 38.17 26.91
N LEU A 115 0.20 38.18 26.74
CA LEU A 115 -0.65 39.36 27.02
C LEU A 115 -0.60 39.77 28.50
N ALA A 116 -0.48 38.80 29.40
CA ALA A 116 -0.26 39.04 30.83
C ALA A 116 1.17 39.52 31.17
N LYS A 117 2.01 39.85 30.17
CA LYS A 117 3.43 40.26 30.30
C LYS A 117 4.33 39.22 30.99
N ARG A 118 3.93 37.94 31.02
CA ARG A 118 4.70 36.84 31.63
C ARG A 118 5.51 36.08 30.57
N PHE A 119 6.45 36.76 29.93
CA PHE A 119 7.19 36.22 28.78
C PHE A 119 7.99 34.95 29.09
N GLY A 120 8.66 34.89 30.25
CA GLY A 120 9.45 33.71 30.64
C GLY A 120 8.60 32.45 30.83
N MET A 121 7.43 32.58 31.47
CA MET A 121 6.49 31.46 31.63
C MET A 121 5.85 31.06 30.30
N ALA A 122 5.52 32.03 29.44
CA ALA A 122 5.00 31.74 28.10
C ALA A 122 6.01 30.92 27.27
N PHE A 123 7.29 31.30 27.30
CA PHE A 123 8.36 30.55 26.64
C PHE A 123 8.50 29.13 27.19
N LEU A 124 8.51 28.98 28.52
CA LEU A 124 8.62 27.67 29.17
C LEU A 124 7.46 26.75 28.77
N VAL A 125 6.22 27.23 28.86
CA VAL A 125 5.02 26.45 28.50
C VAL A 125 5.03 26.06 27.02
N PHE A 126 5.42 26.97 26.14
CA PHE A 126 5.55 26.67 24.71
C PHE A 126 6.63 25.61 24.45
N SER A 127 7.82 25.76 25.04
CA SER A 127 8.92 24.79 24.86
C SER A 127 8.62 23.42 25.44
N VAL A 128 8.05 23.36 26.66
CA VAL A 128 7.71 22.09 27.32
C VAL A 128 6.58 21.38 26.57
N SER A 129 5.55 22.10 26.12
CA SER A 129 4.48 21.47 25.32
C SER A 129 5.02 20.89 24.01
N ASN A 130 5.85 21.62 23.27
CA ASN A 130 6.49 21.11 22.05
C ASN A 130 7.38 19.89 22.33
N LEU A 131 8.14 19.91 23.42
CA LEU A 131 8.98 18.79 23.83
C LEU A 131 8.14 17.54 24.13
N ILE A 132 7.06 17.65 24.90
CA ILE A 132 6.17 16.54 25.24
C ILE A 132 5.55 15.92 23.97
N LEU A 133 5.01 16.76 23.07
CA LEU A 133 4.41 16.27 21.83
C LEU A 133 5.44 15.59 20.91
N THR A 134 6.64 16.16 20.79
CA THR A 134 7.73 15.59 19.98
C THR A 134 8.21 14.27 20.55
N LEU A 135 8.43 14.20 21.86
CA LEU A 135 8.85 12.96 22.53
C LEU A 135 7.79 11.87 22.37
N PHE A 136 6.51 12.21 22.52
CA PHE A 136 5.43 11.27 22.29
C PHE A 136 5.44 10.73 20.86
N ALA A 137 5.53 11.61 19.85
CA ALA A 137 5.61 11.21 18.45
C ALA A 137 6.82 10.29 18.15
N SER A 138 7.98 10.61 18.75
CA SER A 138 9.22 9.85 18.60
C SER A 138 9.11 8.45 19.24
N ILE A 139 8.62 8.38 20.49
CA ILE A 139 8.50 7.12 21.23
C ILE A 139 7.54 6.16 20.54
N ILE A 140 6.34 6.63 20.14
CA ILE A 140 5.38 5.74 19.47
C ILE A 140 5.94 5.21 18.15
N THR A 141 6.67 6.05 17.40
CA THR A 141 7.22 5.66 16.10
C THR A 141 8.38 4.67 16.27
N ALA A 142 9.31 4.96 17.19
CA ALA A 142 10.49 4.13 17.41
C ALA A 142 10.17 2.74 17.98
N PHE A 143 9.26 2.66 18.97
CA PHE A 143 9.00 1.40 19.68
C PHE A 143 7.85 0.59 19.08
N ILE A 144 6.85 1.23 18.47
CA ILE A 144 5.65 0.53 17.99
C ILE A 144 5.80 0.20 16.51
N ALA A 145 6.09 1.17 15.65
CA ALA A 145 6.12 0.94 14.21
C ALA A 145 7.25 1.74 13.56
N PRO A 146 8.49 1.22 13.56
CA PRO A 146 9.64 1.94 12.98
C PRO A 146 9.46 2.20 11.48
N ALA A 147 8.73 1.33 10.76
CA ALA A 147 8.35 1.54 9.36
C ALA A 147 7.39 2.74 9.15
N ALA A 148 6.84 3.34 10.21
CA ALA A 148 6.07 4.58 10.13
C ALA A 148 6.94 5.83 10.15
N ALA A 149 8.26 5.71 10.37
CA ALA A 149 9.17 6.86 10.42
C ALA A 149 9.17 7.67 9.12
N GLY A 150 9.48 8.97 9.24
CA GLY A 150 9.60 9.87 8.09
C GLY A 150 8.31 10.08 7.29
N SER A 151 8.48 10.55 6.06
CA SER A 151 7.39 10.92 5.15
C SER A 151 6.55 9.71 4.72
N GLY A 152 7.19 8.60 4.36
CA GLY A 152 6.49 7.48 3.73
C GLY A 152 6.48 7.48 2.20
N ILE A 153 6.87 8.60 1.57
CA ILE A 153 6.96 8.70 0.10
C ILE A 153 7.99 7.72 -0.47
N PRO A 154 9.22 7.60 0.06
CA PRO A 154 10.19 6.63 -0.46
C PRO A 154 9.70 5.19 -0.43
N GLU A 155 8.94 4.82 0.60
CA GLU A 155 8.39 3.47 0.80
C GLU A 155 7.27 3.18 -0.21
N VAL A 156 6.40 4.16 -0.46
CA VAL A 156 5.38 4.06 -1.52
C VAL A 156 6.03 3.97 -2.90
N LYS A 157 7.05 4.79 -3.17
CA LYS A 157 7.82 4.75 -4.42
C LYS A 157 8.51 3.40 -4.61
N ALA A 158 9.15 2.88 -3.56
CA ALA A 158 9.78 1.56 -3.58
C ALA A 158 8.75 0.47 -3.92
N TYR A 159 7.60 0.48 -3.24
CA TYR A 159 6.51 -0.45 -3.55
C TYR A 159 6.09 -0.35 -5.00
N LEU A 160 5.81 0.85 -5.52
CA LEU A 160 5.35 1.04 -6.90
C LEU A 160 6.42 0.72 -7.96
N ASN A 161 7.70 0.71 -7.59
CA ASN A 161 8.81 0.19 -8.40
C ASN A 161 8.98 -1.34 -8.33
N GLY A 162 8.14 -2.00 -7.54
CA GLY A 162 8.09 -3.46 -7.44
C GLY A 162 8.82 -4.02 -6.23
N VAL A 163 9.14 -3.21 -5.21
CA VAL A 163 9.82 -3.67 -4.00
C VAL A 163 8.82 -3.89 -2.87
N ASP A 164 8.57 -5.14 -2.48
CA ASP A 164 7.73 -5.46 -1.32
C ASP A 164 8.60 -5.59 -0.07
N ALA A 165 8.52 -4.61 0.83
CA ALA A 165 9.14 -4.70 2.14
C ALA A 165 8.09 -5.01 3.22
N PRO A 166 8.43 -5.85 4.20
CA PRO A 166 7.46 -6.37 5.16
C PRO A 166 6.93 -5.24 6.05
N GLY A 167 5.61 -5.11 6.07
CA GLY A 167 4.93 -4.22 7.00
C GLY A 167 4.89 -2.74 6.60
N ILE A 168 5.28 -2.37 5.38
CA ILE A 168 5.07 -1.00 4.85
C ILE A 168 3.59 -0.61 5.00
N PHE A 169 2.68 -1.42 4.46
CA PHE A 169 1.22 -1.16 4.47
C PHE A 169 0.45 -1.86 5.60
N SER A 170 1.06 -2.02 6.77
CA SER A 170 0.38 -2.61 7.93
C SER A 170 -0.66 -1.65 8.52
N LEU A 171 -1.75 -2.19 9.08
CA LEU A 171 -2.70 -1.37 9.85
C LEU A 171 -2.02 -0.71 11.05
N ARG A 172 -0.99 -1.36 11.62
CA ARG A 172 -0.18 -0.79 12.70
C ARG A 172 0.61 0.43 12.23
N THR A 173 1.26 0.36 11.07
CA THR A 173 1.99 1.51 10.52
C THR A 173 1.04 2.64 10.18
N LEU A 174 -0.12 2.35 9.59
CA LEU A 174 -1.17 3.35 9.32
C LEU A 174 -1.59 4.14 10.57
N VAL A 175 -1.97 3.44 11.65
CA VAL A 175 -2.44 4.08 12.89
C VAL A 175 -1.33 4.93 13.52
N ILE A 176 -0.10 4.41 13.60
CA ILE A 176 1.03 5.15 14.17
C ILE A 176 1.44 6.33 13.29
N LYS A 177 1.36 6.21 11.96
CA LYS A 177 1.63 7.31 11.01
C LYS A 177 0.65 8.47 11.22
N ILE A 178 -0.64 8.19 11.41
CA ILE A 178 -1.66 9.22 11.65
C ILE A 178 -1.41 9.93 12.98
N ILE A 179 -1.26 9.17 14.08
CA ILE A 179 -1.06 9.75 15.42
C ILE A 179 0.28 10.50 15.50
N GLY A 180 1.34 9.92 14.94
CA GLY A 180 2.67 10.53 14.87
C GLY A 180 2.68 11.81 14.04
N SER A 181 1.98 11.83 12.90
CA SER A 181 1.83 13.02 12.06
C SER A 181 1.09 14.15 12.80
N ILE A 182 -0.04 13.84 13.46
CA ILE A 182 -0.81 14.83 14.23
C ILE A 182 0.07 15.47 15.32
N THR A 183 0.76 14.65 16.10
CA THR A 183 1.57 15.11 17.24
C THR A 183 2.84 15.82 16.80
N ALA A 184 3.52 15.34 15.75
CA ALA A 184 4.69 16.00 15.17
C ALA A 184 4.34 17.37 14.58
N VAL A 185 3.27 17.51 13.80
CA VAL A 185 2.88 18.81 13.23
C VAL A 185 2.40 19.77 14.33
N SER A 186 1.67 19.25 15.33
CA SER A 186 1.20 20.07 16.46
C SER A 186 2.34 20.57 17.38
N SER A 187 3.50 19.88 17.37
CA SER A 187 4.69 20.27 18.13
C SER A 187 5.48 21.44 17.53
N SER A 188 5.00 22.04 16.44
CA SER A 188 5.67 23.16 15.74
C SER A 188 7.06 22.81 15.20
N LEU A 189 7.34 21.54 14.93
CA LEU A 189 8.49 21.13 14.13
C LEU A 189 8.33 21.63 12.69
N LEU A 190 9.45 21.83 11.99
CA LEU A 190 9.47 22.16 10.55
C LEU A 190 9.14 20.94 9.70
N VAL A 191 7.96 20.35 9.91
CA VAL A 191 7.49 19.13 9.26
C VAL A 191 6.07 19.35 8.74
N GLY A 192 5.81 18.88 7.52
CA GLY A 192 4.49 18.94 6.89
C GLY A 192 3.71 17.63 6.98
N LYS A 193 2.38 17.73 6.88
CA LYS A 193 1.47 16.57 6.83
C LYS A 193 1.37 15.92 5.45
N ALA A 194 1.88 16.55 4.38
CA ALA A 194 1.71 16.10 3.01
C ALA A 194 2.25 14.69 2.76
N GLY A 195 3.52 14.46 3.11
CA GLY A 195 4.16 13.15 2.96
C GLY A 195 3.45 12.00 3.68
N PRO A 196 3.21 12.14 5.00
CA PRO A 196 2.45 11.15 5.76
C PRO A 196 1.06 10.86 5.19
N MET A 197 0.39 11.86 4.60
CA MET A 197 -0.92 11.67 3.96
C MET A 197 -0.85 10.82 2.69
N VAL A 198 0.22 10.90 1.90
CA VAL A 198 0.44 10.01 0.74
C VAL A 198 0.53 8.56 1.19
N HIS A 199 1.39 8.28 2.16
CA HIS A 199 1.56 6.93 2.69
C HIS A 199 0.28 6.44 3.39
N THR A 200 -0.42 7.30 4.12
CA THR A 200 -1.74 6.96 4.70
C THR A 200 -2.72 6.52 3.60
N GLY A 201 -2.76 7.23 2.47
CA GLY A 201 -3.58 6.88 1.32
C GLY A 201 -3.19 5.54 0.67
N ALA A 202 -1.89 5.32 0.48
CA ALA A 202 -1.34 4.05 0.00
C ALA A 202 -1.69 2.87 0.93
N CYS A 203 -1.54 3.05 2.25
CA CYS A 203 -1.91 2.05 3.26
C CYS A 203 -3.39 1.70 3.20
N VAL A 204 -4.27 2.70 3.13
CA VAL A 204 -5.73 2.48 3.04
C VAL A 204 -6.07 1.69 1.77
N ALA A 205 -5.51 2.08 0.63
CA ALA A 205 -5.69 1.38 -0.63
C ALA A 205 -5.17 -0.06 -0.59
N ALA A 206 -3.97 -0.28 -0.04
CA ALA A 206 -3.38 -1.61 0.10
C ALA A 206 -4.21 -2.51 1.02
N LEU A 207 -4.73 -1.98 2.14
CA LEU A 207 -5.57 -2.71 3.09
C LEU A 207 -6.94 -3.06 2.49
N LEU A 208 -7.57 -2.13 1.78
CA LEU A 208 -8.83 -2.38 1.09
C LEU A 208 -8.66 -3.37 -0.07
N GLY A 209 -7.58 -3.23 -0.85
CA GLY A 209 -7.24 -4.14 -1.93
C GLY A 209 -6.87 -5.56 -1.47
N GLN A 210 -6.38 -5.76 -0.24
CA GLN A 210 -6.18 -7.11 0.36
C GLN A 210 -7.50 -7.77 0.83
N GLY A 211 -8.61 -7.03 0.83
CA GLY A 211 -9.84 -7.45 1.48
C GLY A 211 -9.81 -7.36 3.00
N GLY A 212 -8.97 -6.47 3.54
CA GLY A 212 -8.82 -6.17 4.96
C GLY A 212 -7.50 -6.65 5.57
N SER A 213 -7.33 -6.41 6.86
CA SER A 213 -6.10 -6.79 7.56
C SER A 213 -6.03 -8.29 7.81
N LYS A 214 -5.03 -8.96 7.23
CA LYS A 214 -4.72 -10.39 7.49
C LYS A 214 -4.55 -10.68 8.98
N ARG A 215 -4.07 -9.71 9.77
CA ARG A 215 -3.82 -9.84 11.22
C ARG A 215 -5.10 -9.82 12.05
N PHE A 216 -6.09 -9.02 11.66
CA PHE A 216 -7.37 -8.90 12.39
C PHE A 216 -8.45 -9.86 11.86
N LYS A 217 -8.11 -10.76 10.93
CA LYS A 217 -9.06 -11.70 10.27
C LYS A 217 -10.30 -11.01 9.69
N LEU A 218 -10.21 -9.71 9.39
CA LEU A 218 -11.32 -8.93 8.85
C LEU A 218 -11.35 -9.12 7.33
N THR A 219 -11.56 -10.36 6.87
CA THR A 219 -11.55 -10.67 5.43
C THR A 219 -12.95 -10.52 4.87
N TRP A 220 -13.25 -9.37 4.28
CA TRP A 220 -14.53 -9.14 3.63
C TRP A 220 -14.56 -9.92 2.30
N ARG A 221 -15.49 -10.88 2.18
CA ARG A 221 -15.61 -11.76 1.00
C ARG A 221 -15.76 -10.97 -0.31
N TRP A 222 -16.45 -9.83 -0.27
CA TRP A 222 -16.69 -8.95 -1.42
C TRP A 222 -15.44 -8.20 -1.92
N LEU A 223 -14.45 -7.98 -1.04
CA LEU A 223 -13.21 -7.28 -1.38
C LEU A 223 -12.09 -8.23 -1.87
N ARG A 224 -12.33 -9.55 -1.85
CA ARG A 224 -11.35 -10.57 -2.27
C ARG A 224 -11.19 -10.74 -3.79
N ILE A 225 -11.86 -9.91 -4.58
CA ILE A 225 -11.88 -10.00 -6.04
C ILE A 225 -10.55 -9.55 -6.66
N PHE A 226 -9.77 -8.69 -5.97
CA PHE A 226 -8.51 -8.12 -6.46
C PHE A 226 -7.30 -8.78 -5.81
N LYS A 227 -6.91 -9.95 -6.32
CA LYS A 227 -5.69 -10.66 -5.87
C LYS A 227 -4.46 -10.34 -6.72
N ASN A 228 -4.61 -9.64 -7.85
CA ASN A 228 -3.52 -9.39 -8.77
C ASN A 228 -2.66 -8.21 -8.30
N ASP A 229 -1.33 -8.37 -8.30
CA ASP A 229 -0.41 -7.32 -7.82
C ASP A 229 -0.46 -6.06 -8.68
N ARG A 230 -0.77 -6.19 -9.97
CA ARG A 230 -1.07 -5.04 -10.85
C ARG A 230 -2.27 -4.21 -10.37
N ASP A 231 -3.40 -4.86 -10.06
CA ASP A 231 -4.58 -4.14 -9.57
C ASP A 231 -4.32 -3.48 -8.22
N ARG A 232 -3.49 -4.13 -7.38
CA ARG A 232 -3.07 -3.57 -6.09
C ARG A 232 -2.18 -2.34 -6.27
N ARG A 233 -1.25 -2.38 -7.23
CA ARG A 233 -0.42 -1.24 -7.62
C ARG A 233 -1.28 -0.06 -8.05
N ASP A 234 -2.24 -0.28 -8.94
CA ASP A 234 -3.15 0.76 -9.42
C ASP A 234 -3.94 1.40 -8.27
N LEU A 235 -4.51 0.58 -7.37
CA LEU A 235 -5.22 1.07 -6.19
C LEU A 235 -4.32 1.88 -5.26
N VAL A 236 -3.08 1.43 -5.01
CA VAL A 236 -2.10 2.14 -4.18
C VAL A 236 -1.71 3.48 -4.81
N THR A 237 -1.53 3.53 -6.13
CA THR A 237 -1.32 4.78 -6.88
C THR A 237 -2.51 5.73 -6.71
N CYS A 238 -3.74 5.24 -6.87
CA CYS A 238 -4.95 6.04 -6.63
C CYS A 238 -5.05 6.53 -5.17
N GLY A 239 -4.74 5.67 -4.20
CA GLY A 239 -4.73 6.04 -2.78
C GLY A 239 -3.68 7.11 -2.46
N SER A 240 -2.50 7.01 -3.06
CA SER A 240 -1.42 8.01 -2.93
C SER A 240 -1.83 9.36 -3.52
N ALA A 241 -2.45 9.35 -4.71
CA ALA A 241 -3.01 10.54 -5.34
C ALA A 241 -4.10 11.19 -4.47
N ALA A 242 -5.01 10.37 -3.91
CA ALA A 242 -6.05 10.84 -2.99
C ALA A 242 -5.46 11.44 -1.72
N GLY A 243 -4.38 10.85 -1.18
CA GLY A 243 -3.65 11.38 -0.02
C GLY A 243 -3.06 12.75 -0.28
N MET A 244 -2.43 12.94 -1.45
CA MET A 244 -1.91 14.25 -1.89
C MET A 244 -3.03 15.26 -2.11
N ALA A 245 -4.10 14.86 -2.79
CA ALA A 245 -5.27 15.70 -3.01
C ALA A 245 -5.89 16.16 -1.68
N ALA A 246 -5.99 15.26 -0.70
CA ALA A 246 -6.49 15.58 0.64
C ALA A 246 -5.55 16.52 1.42
N ALA A 247 -4.23 16.39 1.23
CA ALA A 247 -3.24 17.23 1.89
C ALA A 247 -3.23 18.68 1.36
N PHE A 248 -3.29 18.86 0.04
CA PHE A 248 -3.17 20.15 -0.64
C PHE A 248 -4.49 20.76 -1.12
N ARG A 249 -5.61 20.02 -0.98
CA ARG A 249 -6.92 20.38 -1.55
C ARG A 249 -6.88 20.61 -3.06
N ALA A 250 -5.98 19.91 -3.74
CA ALA A 250 -5.71 20.05 -5.17
C ALA A 250 -5.78 18.67 -5.85
N PRO A 251 -6.95 18.27 -6.40
CA PRO A 251 -7.11 16.93 -6.99
C PRO A 251 -6.20 16.73 -8.20
N VAL A 252 -6.09 17.73 -9.08
CA VAL A 252 -5.23 17.67 -10.27
C VAL A 252 -3.77 17.53 -9.88
N GLY A 253 -3.31 18.28 -8.87
CA GLY A 253 -1.94 18.18 -8.36
C GLY A 253 -1.62 16.82 -7.74
N GLY A 254 -2.59 16.20 -7.06
CA GLY A 254 -2.44 14.85 -6.52
C GLY A 254 -2.30 13.78 -7.61
N VAL A 255 -3.07 13.90 -8.70
CA VAL A 255 -2.97 13.00 -9.86
C VAL A 255 -1.64 13.21 -10.59
N LEU A 256 -1.23 14.46 -10.84
CA LEU A 256 0.07 14.76 -11.47
C LEU A 256 1.23 14.20 -10.65
N PHE A 257 1.22 14.40 -9.34
CA PHE A 257 2.22 13.80 -8.46
C PHE A 257 2.25 12.28 -8.56
N ALA A 258 1.09 11.62 -8.61
CA ALA A 258 1.05 10.16 -8.74
C ALA A 258 1.53 9.66 -10.11
N LEU A 259 1.39 10.46 -11.17
CA LEU A 259 1.90 10.12 -12.49
C LEU A 259 3.41 10.38 -12.62
N GLU A 260 3.90 11.49 -12.08
CA GLU A 260 5.31 11.90 -12.17
C GLU A 260 6.22 11.12 -11.23
N GLU A 261 5.80 10.98 -9.96
CA GLU A 261 6.68 10.45 -8.90
C GLU A 261 6.46 8.98 -8.61
N MET A 262 5.31 8.43 -8.98
CA MET A 262 4.83 7.13 -8.47
C MET A 262 4.54 6.11 -9.57
N ALA A 263 4.33 6.54 -10.81
CA ALA A 263 4.05 5.64 -11.93
C ALA A 263 5.22 5.60 -12.93
N SER A 264 5.57 4.40 -13.39
CA SER A 264 6.24 4.23 -14.68
C SER A 264 5.17 4.36 -15.76
N TRP A 265 5.38 5.21 -16.76
CA TRP A 265 4.43 5.46 -17.85
C TRP A 265 3.91 4.12 -18.41
N ASN A 266 2.58 3.95 -18.39
CA ASN A 266 1.86 2.74 -18.81
C ASN A 266 0.91 3.08 -19.96
#